data_AF-A0A9R1VEQ1-F1
#
_entry.id   AF-A0A9R1VEQ1-F1
#
_cell.length_a   1.000
_cell.length_b   1.000
_cell.length_c   1.000
_cell.angle_alpha   90.00
_cell.angle_beta   90.00
_cell.angle_gamma   90.00
#
_symmetry.space_group_name_H-M   'P 1'
#
loop_
_entity.id
_entity.type
_entity.pdbx_description
1 polymer ?
#
loop_
_entity_poly.entity_id
_entity_poly.type
_entity_poly.pdbx_seq_one_letter_code
_entity_poly.pdbx_strand_id
1 'polypeptide(L)'
;MKPDCRSEEDWGYLCDYWESDKAKQYAEQMKHNRGKLAIPSRGGSRSIANHKFSMTNKETQMLPSPIELYQKLHFDPIKKCINDESRIQYENILQLKEEECVKLVSAGTNIT
;
A
#
# COMPACT_ATOMS: atom_id res chain seq x y z
N MET A 1 -23.02 14.79 -19.11
CA MET A 1 -23.05 15.44 -17.78
C MET A 1 -23.18 14.34 -16.74
N LYS A 2 -22.37 14.34 -15.68
CA LYS A 2 -22.66 13.49 -14.52
C LYS A 2 -23.97 14.01 -13.90
N PRO A 3 -24.94 13.15 -13.53
CA PRO A 3 -26.10 13.61 -12.78
C PRO A 3 -25.58 14.32 -11.52
N ASP A 4 -26.16 15.48 -11.23
CA ASP A 4 -25.80 16.26 -10.04
C ASP A 4 -26.33 15.47 -8.84
N CYS A 5 -25.44 14.71 -8.19
CA CYS A 5 -25.73 13.81 -7.07
C CYS A 5 -26.02 14.57 -5.77
N ARG A 6 -26.76 15.67 -5.89
CA ARG A 6 -27.02 16.67 -4.83
C ARG A 6 -28.51 16.95 -4.65
N SER A 7 -29.40 16.19 -5.30
CA SER A 7 -30.83 16.30 -4.99
C SER A 7 -31.09 15.77 -3.58
N GLU A 8 -32.13 16.30 -2.93
CA GLU A 8 -32.52 15.90 -1.58
C GLU A 8 -32.96 14.43 -1.54
N GLU A 9 -33.56 13.95 -2.64
CA GLU A 9 -33.99 12.56 -2.81
C GLU A 9 -32.80 11.59 -2.88
N ASP A 10 -31.72 11.96 -3.57
CA ASP A 10 -30.50 11.13 -3.65
C ASP A 10 -29.85 10.99 -2.26
N TRP A 11 -29.86 12.06 -1.47
CA TRP A 11 -29.37 12.03 -0.09
C TRP A 11 -30.21 11.14 0.81
N GLY A 12 -31.54 11.25 0.74
CA GLY A 12 -32.45 10.38 1.48
C GLY A 12 -32.22 8.90 1.16
N TYR A 13 -32.13 8.58 -0.14
CA TYR A 13 -31.82 7.21 -0.59
C TYR A 13 -30.49 6.68 -0.04
N LEU A 14 -29.44 7.51 -0.05
CA LEU A 14 -28.13 7.11 0.48
C LEU A 14 -28.17 6.87 1.99
N CYS A 15 -28.86 7.70 2.75
CA CYS A 15 -29.06 7.51 4.19
C CYS A 15 -29.77 6.17 4.45
N ASP A 16 -30.91 5.92 3.80
CA ASP A 16 -31.65 4.66 3.93
C ASP A 16 -30.80 3.44 3.56
N TYR A 17 -30.03 3.56 2.46
CA TYR A 17 -29.14 2.49 2.01
C TYR A 17 -28.07 2.17 3.07
N TRP A 18 -27.39 3.17 3.62
CA TRP A 18 -26.32 2.96 4.61
C TRP A 18 -26.86 2.52 5.97
N GLU A 19 -28.11 2.85 6.29
CA GLU A 19 -28.80 2.35 7.49
C GLU A 19 -29.34 0.92 7.33
N SER A 20 -29.46 0.43 6.10
CA SER A 20 -29.94 -0.94 5.84
C SER A 20 -29.04 -2.00 6.49
N ASP A 21 -29.67 -3.10 6.94
CA ASP A 21 -28.94 -4.24 7.51
C ASP A 21 -27.92 -4.82 6.54
N LYS A 22 -28.22 -4.78 5.23
CA LYS A 22 -27.30 -5.24 4.18
C LYS A 22 -26.01 -4.42 4.17
N ALA A 23 -26.10 -3.09 4.23
CA ALA A 23 -24.92 -2.23 4.23
C ALA A 23 -24.12 -2.39 5.52
N LYS A 24 -24.79 -2.52 6.67
CA LYS A 24 -24.13 -2.78 7.97
C LYS A 24 -23.39 -4.11 7.98
N GLN A 25 -24.03 -5.18 7.51
CA GLN A 25 -23.39 -6.51 7.41
C GLN A 25 -22.18 -6.48 6.46
N TYR A 26 -22.31 -5.81 5.33
CA TYR A 26 -21.19 -5.63 4.39
C TYR A 26 -20.03 -4.87 5.03
N ALA A 27 -20.30 -3.79 5.77
CA ALA A 27 -19.28 -3.01 6.47
C ALA A 27 -18.53 -3.85 7.53
N GLU A 28 -19.25 -4.63 8.34
CA GLU A 28 -18.65 -5.53 9.32
C GLU A 28 -17.83 -6.63 8.66
N GLN A 29 -18.31 -7.20 7.56
CA GLN A 29 -17.54 -8.17 6.78
C GLN A 29 -16.24 -7.57 6.24
N MET A 30 -16.29 -6.35 5.70
CA MET A 30 -15.09 -5.67 5.19
C MET A 30 -14.11 -5.32 6.31
N LYS A 31 -14.60 -4.91 7.48
CA LYS A 31 -13.78 -4.69 8.67
C LYS A 31 -13.12 -5.98 9.14
N HIS A 32 -13.86 -7.08 9.21
CA HIS A 32 -13.32 -8.39 9.56
C HIS A 32 -12.27 -8.88 8.55
N ASN A 33 -12.53 -8.73 7.26
CA ASN A 33 -11.58 -9.09 6.21
C ASN A 33 -10.30 -8.24 6.29
N ARG A 34 -10.42 -6.94 6.57
CA ARG A 34 -9.24 -6.07 6.80
C ARG A 34 -8.43 -6.51 8.01
N GLY A 35 -9.10 -6.99 9.07
CA GLY A 35 -8.44 -7.55 10.26
C GLY A 35 -7.62 -8.82 10.01
N LYS A 36 -7.85 -9.54 8.90
CA LYS A 36 -7.08 -10.72 8.49
C LYS A 36 -5.79 -10.39 7.74
N LEU A 37 -5.57 -9.12 7.38
CA LEU A 37 -4.38 -8.72 6.65
C LEU A 37 -3.17 -8.72 7.58
N ALA A 38 -2.32 -9.73 7.40
CA ALA A 38 -1.01 -9.87 8.03
C ALA A 38 -0.15 -8.61 7.88
N ILE A 39 -0.01 -8.12 6.64
CA ILE A 39 0.83 -6.97 6.31
C ILE A 39 -0.07 -5.87 5.74
N PRO A 40 -0.57 -4.95 6.57
CA PRO A 40 -1.42 -3.86 6.10
C PRO A 40 -0.63 -2.92 5.20
N SER A 41 -1.27 -2.45 4.12
CA SER A 41 -0.74 -1.41 3.24
C SER A 41 -1.38 -0.05 3.55
N ARG A 42 -0.58 1.00 3.43
CA ARG A 42 -0.98 2.41 3.55
C ARG A 42 -1.15 3.09 2.19
N GLY A 43 -1.07 2.33 1.09
CA GLY A 43 -1.19 2.86 -0.27
C GLY A 43 -2.57 3.44 -0.60
N GLY A 44 -3.60 3.09 0.17
CA GLY A 44 -4.97 3.54 -0.06
C GLY A 44 -5.53 3.06 -1.40
N SER A 45 -6.32 3.90 -2.06
CA SER A 45 -6.93 3.60 -3.37
C SER A 45 -5.98 3.75 -4.55
N ARG A 46 -4.76 4.25 -4.34
CA ARG A 46 -3.78 4.42 -5.42
C ARG A 46 -3.16 3.06 -5.74
N SER A 47 -3.09 2.75 -7.03
CA SER A 47 -2.39 1.57 -7.52
C SER A 47 -0.89 1.64 -7.19
N ILE A 48 -0.24 0.48 -7.09
CA ILE A 48 1.21 0.40 -6.90
C ILE A 48 1.96 1.10 -8.04
N ALA A 49 1.47 0.99 -9.28
CA ALA A 49 2.03 1.68 -10.43
C ALA A 49 1.99 3.21 -10.28
N ASN A 50 0.86 3.75 -9.77
CA ASN A 50 0.74 5.18 -9.50
C ASN A 50 1.68 5.63 -8.37
N HIS A 51 1.85 4.81 -7.33
CA HIS A 51 2.85 5.10 -6.29
C HIS A 51 4.26 5.14 -6.87
N LYS A 52 4.66 4.11 -7.64
CA LYS A 52 5.95 4.07 -8.33
C LYS A 52 6.19 5.32 -9.17
N PHE A 53 5.23 5.67 -10.02
CA PHE A 53 5.32 6.85 -10.88
C PHE A 53 5.42 8.15 -10.07
N SER A 54 4.65 8.28 -9.00
CA SER A 54 4.70 9.48 -8.14
C SER A 54 6.01 9.61 -7.35
N MET A 55 6.72 8.51 -7.15
CA MET A 55 8.00 8.43 -6.46
C MET A 55 9.21 8.51 -7.39
N THR A 56 9.00 8.58 -8.71
CA THR A 56 10.08 8.74 -9.68
C THR A 56 10.91 9.98 -9.35
N ASN A 57 12.22 9.82 -9.28
CA ASN A 57 13.12 10.94 -9.06
C ASN A 57 13.03 11.88 -10.27
N LYS A 58 12.70 13.16 -10.03
CA LYS A 58 12.48 14.14 -11.10
C LYS A 58 13.75 14.51 -11.86
N GLU A 59 14.90 14.44 -11.20
CA GLU A 59 16.19 14.82 -11.75
C GLU A 59 16.79 13.67 -12.55
N THR A 60 16.82 12.47 -11.96
CA THR A 60 17.45 11.29 -12.59
C THR A 60 16.49 10.48 -13.45
N GLN A 61 15.18 10.76 -13.39
CA GLN A 61 14.10 9.97 -14.01
C GLN A 61 14.10 8.49 -13.60
N MET A 62 14.81 8.15 -12.52
CA MET A 62 14.87 6.78 -12.03
C MET A 62 13.62 6.45 -11.21
N LEU A 63 13.10 5.25 -11.45
CA LEU A 63 12.04 4.66 -10.64
C LEU A 63 12.57 4.35 -9.23
N PRO A 64 11.70 4.40 -8.20
CA PRO A 64 12.09 3.95 -6.87
C PRO A 64 12.46 2.48 -6.92
N SER A 65 13.44 2.10 -6.12
CA SER A 65 13.74 0.69 -5.88
C SER A 65 12.53 -0.02 -5.25
N PRO A 66 12.39 -1.34 -5.42
CA PRO A 66 11.33 -2.11 -4.76
C PRO A 66 11.31 -1.92 -3.24
N ILE A 67 12.47 -1.72 -2.62
CA ILE A 67 12.61 -1.52 -1.17
C ILE A 67 12.06 -0.16 -0.75
N GLU A 68 12.41 0.92 -1.45
CA GLU A 68 11.88 2.26 -1.17
C GLU A 68 10.36 2.31 -1.34
N LEU A 69 9.85 1.64 -2.37
CA LEU A 69 8.40 1.52 -2.58
C LEU A 69 7.72 0.73 -1.45
N TYR A 70 8.30 -0.40 -1.06
CA TYR A 70 7.77 -1.20 0.05
C TYR A 70 7.77 -0.40 1.35
N GLN A 71 8.87 0.32 1.62
CA GLN A 71 8.99 1.19 2.77
C GLN A 71 7.89 2.25 2.78
N LYS A 72 7.65 2.91 1.64
CA LYS A 72 6.57 3.90 1.52
C LYS A 72 5.19 3.33 1.82
N LEU A 73 4.92 2.10 1.38
CA LEU A 73 3.60 1.47 1.48
C LEU A 73 3.33 0.83 2.83
N HIS A 74 4.35 0.40 3.57
CA HIS A 74 4.18 -0.43 4.77
C HIS A 74 4.79 0.17 6.04
N PHE A 75 5.47 1.31 5.94
CA PHE A 75 6.10 1.96 7.09
C PHE A 75 5.40 3.27 7.43
N ASP A 76 5.44 3.59 8.72
CA ASP A 76 5.02 4.89 9.22
C ASP A 76 6.26 5.70 9.61
N PRO A 77 6.41 6.95 9.16
CA PRO A 77 7.59 7.76 9.47
C PRO A 77 7.78 8.00 10.98
N ILE A 78 6.70 7.93 11.77
CA ILE A 78 6.71 8.16 13.22
C ILE A 78 6.75 6.82 13.96
N LYS A 79 5.88 5.87 13.59
CA LYS A 79 5.79 4.56 14.28
C LYS A 79 6.80 3.52 13.79
N LYS A 80 7.56 3.85 12.74
CA LYS A 80 8.49 2.98 11.99
C LYS A 80 7.78 1.78 11.35
N CYS A 81 7.33 0.79 12.12
CA CYS A 81 6.62 -0.38 11.58
C CYS A 81 5.15 -0.39 12.03
N ILE A 82 4.24 -0.83 11.15
CA ILE A 82 2.81 -0.94 11.50
C ILE A 82 2.57 -2.13 12.43
N ASN A 83 3.29 -3.23 12.22
CA ASN A 83 3.31 -4.43 13.06
C ASN A 83 4.63 -5.19 12.87
N ASP A 84 4.84 -6.23 13.69
CA ASP A 84 6.04 -7.06 13.64
C ASP A 84 6.19 -7.85 12.33
N GLU A 85 5.08 -8.30 11.73
CA GLU A 85 5.14 -9.02 10.45
C GLU A 85 5.68 -8.13 9.33
N SER A 86 5.25 -6.86 9.26
CA SER A 86 5.79 -5.89 8.30
C SER A 86 7.27 -5.62 8.52
N ARG A 87 7.72 -5.64 9.78
CA ARG A 87 9.14 -5.50 10.15
C ARG A 87 9.96 -6.70 9.67
N ILE A 88 9.53 -7.92 10.02
CA ILE A 88 10.20 -9.17 9.63
C ILE A 88 10.33 -9.26 8.10
N GLN A 89 9.27 -8.89 7.37
CA GLN A 89 9.30 -8.95 5.91
C GLN A 89 10.26 -7.93 5.31
N TYR A 90 10.39 -6.75 5.90
CA TYR A 90 11.38 -5.78 5.47
C TYR A 90 12.82 -6.23 5.75
N GLU A 91 13.07 -6.79 6.93
CA GLU A 91 14.36 -7.39 7.28
C GLU A 91 14.72 -8.51 6.28
N ASN A 92 13.76 -9.39 5.93
CA ASN A 92 13.95 -10.42 4.91
C ASN A 92 14.28 -9.82 3.53
N ILE A 93 13.61 -8.75 3.11
CA ILE A 93 13.88 -8.07 1.84
C ILE A 93 15.30 -7.49 1.82
N LEU A 94 15.74 -6.90 2.93
CA LEU A 94 17.11 -6.38 3.05
C LEU A 94 18.15 -7.50 2.97
N GLN A 95 17.92 -8.61 3.67
CA GLN A 95 18.82 -9.76 3.65
C GLN A 95 18.91 -10.37 2.24
N LEU A 96 17.80 -10.55 1.54
CA LEU A 96 17.78 -11.04 0.16
C LEU A 96 18.57 -10.13 -0.79
N LYS A 97 18.46 -8.81 -0.61
CA LYS A 97 19.25 -7.85 -1.39
C LYS A 97 20.75 -8.00 -1.12
N GLU A 98 21.14 -8.15 0.13
CA GLU A 98 22.55 -8.33 0.50
C GLU A 98 23.11 -9.64 -0.06
N GLU A 99 22.37 -10.74 0.04
CA GLU A 99 22.73 -12.03 -0.54
C GLU A 99 22.88 -11.96 -2.06
N GLU A 100 22.00 -11.23 -2.74
CA GLU A 100 22.09 -11.01 -4.19
C GLU A 100 23.32 -10.16 -4.57
N CYS A 101 23.61 -9.10 -3.81
CA CYS A 101 24.84 -8.33 -3.97
C CYS A 101 26.09 -9.19 -3.79
N VAL A 102 26.14 -10.04 -2.76
CA VAL A 102 27.26 -10.95 -2.52
C VAL A 102 27.43 -11.92 -3.68
N LYS A 103 26.33 -12.49 -4.20
CA LYS A 103 26.36 -13.37 -5.38
C LYS A 103 26.93 -12.65 -6.61
N LEU A 104 26.49 -11.43 -6.89
CA LEU A 104 26.97 -10.64 -8.03
C LEU A 104 28.46 -10.30 -7.92
N VAL A 105 28.92 -9.92 -6.72
CA VAL A 105 30.35 -9.68 -6.45
C VAL A 105 31.15 -10.97 -6.62
N SER A 106 30.66 -12.10 -6.12
CA SER A 106 31.32 -13.40 -6.28
C SER A 106 31.36 -13.88 -7.74
N ALA A 107 30.42 -13.44 -8.58
CA ALA A 107 30.40 -13.69 -10.01
C ALA A 107 31.31 -12.71 -10.81
N GLY A 108 32.06 -11.84 -10.14
CA GLY A 108 33.00 -10.91 -10.76
C GLY A 108 32.36 -9.62 -11.29
N THR A 109 31.12 -9.31 -10.89
CA THR A 109 30.47 -8.05 -11.24
C THR A 109 30.86 -6.97 -10.22
N ASN A 110 31.54 -5.90 -10.67
CA ASN A 110 31.79 -4.74 -9.82
C ASN A 110 30.48 -3.95 -9.64
N ILE A 111 29.98 -3.93 -8.41
CA ILE A 111 28.88 -3.06 -8.00
C ILE A 111 29.51 -1.74 -7.55
N THR A 112 29.54 -0.74 -8.43
CA THR A 112 29.86 0.67 -8.11
C THR A 112 28.62 1.44 -7.69
#